data_AF-A0A813FFL6-F1
#
_entry.id   AF-A0A813FFL6-F1
#
_cell.length_a   1.000
_cell.length_b   1.000
_cell.length_c   1.000
_cell.angle_alpha   90.00
_cell.angle_beta   90.00
_cell.angle_gamma   90.00
#
_symmetry.space_group_name_H-M   'P 1'
#
loop_
_entity.id
_entity.type
_entity.pdbx_description
1 polymer ?
#
loop_
_entity_poly.entity_id
_entity_poly.type
_entity_poly.pdbx_seq_one_letter_code
_entity_poly.pdbx_strand_id
1 'polypeptide(L)'
;MGLCASSGTGQSKHLTQEQWHEKQALLADLRRDGTLLRHAPAARREDREVVLVAVAQNGLALAHAAAALRAEPEVVMLAVRQNGLALQYAAEALRKDYAVVQAAARQNADSLHYAAPELKHTDLKELRLRQASQASQSLRLPGPLFSPPGRGPRQGGA
;
A
#
# COMPACT_ATOMS: atom_id res chain seq x y z
N MET A 1 -42.29 -45.81 13.00
CA MET A 1 -42.73 -44.40 12.96
C MET A 1 -41.47 -43.55 12.94
N GLY A 2 -41.08 -43.11 11.74
CA GLY A 2 -39.86 -42.35 11.52
C GLY A 2 -40.10 -40.86 11.66
N LEU A 3 -39.11 -40.15 12.19
CA LEU A 3 -38.93 -38.73 11.94
C LEU A 3 -37.45 -38.51 11.62
N CYS A 4 -37.14 -38.60 10.33
CA CYS A 4 -36.01 -37.92 9.72
C CYS A 4 -36.26 -36.41 9.82
N ALA A 5 -35.43 -35.67 10.52
CA ALA A 5 -35.31 -34.22 10.34
C ALA A 5 -34.14 -33.97 9.38
N SER A 6 -34.46 -34.03 8.08
CA SER A 6 -33.58 -33.63 7.00
C SER A 6 -33.39 -32.11 7.00
N SER A 7 -32.14 -31.70 6.79
CA SER A 7 -31.73 -30.68 5.82
C SER A 7 -32.51 -29.35 5.81
N GLY A 8 -31.84 -28.29 6.24
CA GLY A 8 -32.26 -26.90 6.05
C GLY A 8 -31.04 -26.01 5.82
N THR A 9 -30.48 -26.13 4.62
CA THR A 9 -29.59 -25.17 3.98
C THR A 9 -30.14 -23.74 4.10
N GLY A 10 -29.34 -22.81 4.61
CA GLY A 10 -29.71 -21.39 4.65
C GLY A 10 -29.15 -20.64 5.85
N GLN A 11 -27.84 -20.66 6.07
CA GLN A 11 -27.22 -19.72 7.01
C GLN A 11 -27.25 -18.32 6.40
N SER A 12 -28.37 -17.63 6.60
CA SER A 12 -28.48 -16.19 6.46
C SER A 12 -27.33 -15.54 7.22
N LYS A 13 -26.63 -14.62 6.56
CA LYS A 13 -25.48 -13.85 7.05
C LYS A 13 -25.84 -12.91 8.21
N HIS A 14 -26.48 -13.40 9.26
CA HIS A 14 -26.63 -12.66 10.51
C HIS A 14 -25.32 -12.82 11.27
N LEU A 15 -24.44 -11.83 11.14
CA LEU A 15 -23.36 -11.66 12.09
C LEU A 15 -23.99 -11.58 13.49
N THR A 16 -23.62 -12.49 14.38
CA THR A 16 -24.01 -12.37 15.78
C THR A 16 -23.32 -11.14 16.37
N GLN A 17 -23.92 -10.53 17.39
CA GLN A 17 -23.36 -9.35 18.04
C GLN A 17 -21.90 -9.60 18.51
N GLU A 18 -21.61 -10.82 18.96
CA GLU A 18 -20.27 -11.29 19.32
C GLU A 18 -19.28 -11.24 18.16
N GLN A 19 -19.67 -11.73 16.98
CA GLN A 19 -18.83 -11.72 15.78
C GLN A 19 -18.48 -10.29 15.31
N TRP A 20 -19.38 -9.33 15.55
CA TRP A 20 -19.13 -7.91 15.30
C TRP A 20 -18.08 -7.36 16.25
N HIS A 21 -18.19 -7.63 17.55
CA HIS A 21 -17.20 -7.16 18.54
C HIS A 21 -15.82 -7.77 18.29
N GLU A 22 -15.75 -9.06 17.97
CA GLU A 22 -14.50 -9.72 17.57
C GLU A 22 -13.91 -9.11 16.30
N LYS A 23 -14.75 -8.77 15.31
CA LYS A 23 -14.31 -8.04 14.11
C LYS A 23 -13.66 -6.72 14.51
N GLN A 24 -14.34 -5.93 15.34
CA GLN A 24 -13.86 -4.61 15.73
C GLN A 24 -12.59 -4.68 16.57
N ALA A 25 -12.48 -5.65 17.47
CA ALA A 25 -11.26 -5.90 18.24
C ALA A 25 -10.09 -6.24 17.30
N LEU A 26 -10.29 -7.18 16.37
CA LEU A 26 -9.29 -7.50 15.35
C LEU A 26 -8.89 -6.29 14.51
N LEU A 27 -9.86 -5.46 14.09
CA LEU A 27 -9.57 -4.23 13.34
C LEU A 27 -8.77 -3.21 14.17
N ALA A 28 -9.01 -3.12 15.48
CA ALA A 28 -8.22 -2.27 16.37
C ALA A 28 -6.78 -2.78 16.49
N ASP A 29 -6.60 -4.10 16.62
CA ASP A 29 -5.28 -4.72 16.71
C ASP A 29 -4.50 -4.59 15.40
N LEU A 30 -5.14 -4.78 14.24
CA LEU A 30 -4.50 -4.63 12.93
C LEU A 30 -4.03 -3.20 12.65
N ARG A 31 -4.73 -2.20 13.19
CA ARG A 31 -4.27 -0.80 13.12
C ARG A 31 -2.97 -0.57 13.90
N ARG A 32 -2.70 -1.39 14.92
CA ARG A 32 -1.45 -1.33 15.70
C ARG A 32 -0.37 -2.20 15.07
N ASP A 33 -0.73 -3.39 14.61
CA ASP A 33 0.16 -4.36 13.96
C ASP A 33 -0.56 -5.12 12.84
N GLY A 34 -0.34 -4.70 11.59
CA GLY A 34 -0.90 -5.31 10.39
C GLY A 34 -0.37 -6.72 10.12
N THR A 35 0.73 -7.13 10.77
CA THR A 35 1.26 -8.50 10.62
C THR A 35 0.38 -9.54 11.30
N LEU A 36 -0.52 -9.13 12.20
CA LEU A 36 -1.46 -10.02 12.88
C LEU A 36 -2.42 -10.72 11.92
N LEU A 37 -2.59 -10.19 10.71
CA LEU A 37 -3.40 -10.82 9.66
C LEU A 37 -2.98 -12.28 9.38
N ARG A 38 -1.70 -12.63 9.61
CA ARG A 38 -1.19 -14.01 9.46
C ARG A 38 -1.87 -15.03 10.39
N HIS A 39 -2.32 -14.58 11.56
CA HIS A 39 -2.99 -15.41 12.57
C HIS A 39 -4.51 -15.38 12.43
N ALA A 40 -5.04 -14.47 11.62
CA ALA A 40 -6.47 -14.36 11.41
C ALA A 40 -7.01 -15.60 10.67
N PRO A 41 -8.23 -16.06 11.00
CA PRO A 41 -8.85 -17.18 10.29
C PRO A 41 -9.10 -16.83 8.82
N ALA A 42 -9.18 -17.85 7.96
CA ALA A 42 -9.29 -17.66 6.50
C ALA A 42 -10.42 -16.70 6.10
N ALA A 43 -11.58 -16.81 6.75
CA ALA A 43 -12.73 -15.92 6.53
C ALA A 43 -12.40 -14.42 6.72
N ARG A 44 -11.45 -14.08 7.60
CA ARG A 44 -11.00 -12.69 7.83
C ARG A 44 -9.95 -12.24 6.82
N ARG A 45 -9.17 -13.17 6.26
CA ARG A 45 -8.20 -12.91 5.19
C ARG A 45 -8.87 -12.74 3.81
N GLU A 46 -10.13 -13.14 3.70
CA GLU A 46 -11.02 -12.89 2.55
C GLU A 46 -11.85 -11.61 2.73
N ASP A 47 -11.95 -11.08 3.95
CA ASP A 47 -12.66 -9.83 4.22
C ASP A 47 -11.80 -8.64 3.76
N ARG A 48 -12.26 -7.98 2.69
CA ARG A 48 -11.60 -6.82 2.10
C ARG A 48 -11.33 -5.73 3.14
N GLU A 49 -12.26 -5.46 4.05
CA GLU A 49 -12.09 -4.38 5.05
C GLU A 49 -10.94 -4.70 6.02
N VAL A 50 -10.88 -5.94 6.50
CA VAL A 50 -9.84 -6.41 7.41
C VAL A 50 -8.47 -6.36 6.74
N VAL A 51 -8.39 -6.82 5.48
CA VAL A 51 -7.15 -6.78 4.71
C VAL A 51 -6.71 -5.35 4.42
N LEU A 52 -7.62 -4.45 4.04
CA LEU A 52 -7.28 -3.05 3.80
C LEU A 52 -6.68 -2.38 5.04
N VAL A 53 -7.26 -2.62 6.23
CA VAL A 53 -6.72 -2.08 7.48
C VAL A 53 -5.33 -2.64 7.78
N ALA A 54 -5.13 -3.95 7.60
CA ALA A 54 -3.84 -4.59 7.81
C ALA A 54 -2.76 -4.06 6.84
N VAL A 55 -3.12 -3.93 5.56
CA VAL A 55 -2.23 -3.47 4.49
C VAL A 55 -1.90 -1.98 4.62
N ALA A 56 -2.87 -1.16 5.05
CA ALA A 56 -2.63 0.25 5.33
C ALA A 56 -1.59 0.44 6.44
N GLN A 57 -1.60 -0.44 7.46
CA GLN A 57 -0.61 -0.42 8.53
C GLN A 57 0.73 -0.99 8.03
N ASN A 58 0.72 -2.15 7.38
CA ASN A 58 1.92 -2.80 6.84
C ASN A 58 1.63 -3.42 5.47
N GLY A 59 2.21 -2.84 4.41
CA GLY A 59 2.02 -3.32 3.04
C GLY A 59 2.39 -4.80 2.81
N LEU A 60 3.31 -5.37 3.62
CA LEU A 60 3.67 -6.78 3.52
C LEU A 60 2.57 -7.73 4.03
N ALA A 61 1.57 -7.23 4.76
CA ALA A 61 0.41 -8.01 5.18
C ALA A 61 -0.36 -8.61 3.99
N LEU A 62 -0.21 -8.04 2.79
CA LEU A 62 -0.77 -8.58 1.55
C LEU A 62 -0.38 -10.05 1.31
N ALA A 63 0.78 -10.50 1.82
CA ALA A 63 1.22 -11.90 1.75
C ALA A 63 0.22 -12.89 2.35
N HIS A 64 -0.54 -12.45 3.36
CA HIS A 64 -1.50 -13.27 4.09
C HIS A 64 -2.94 -13.11 3.59
N ALA A 65 -3.19 -12.17 2.69
CA ALA A 65 -4.51 -11.97 2.11
C ALA A 65 -4.90 -13.14 1.19
N ALA A 66 -6.21 -13.37 1.04
CA ALA A 66 -6.73 -14.33 0.09
C ALA A 66 -6.24 -14.04 -1.34
N ALA A 67 -6.11 -15.09 -2.16
CA ALA A 67 -5.65 -14.94 -3.55
C ALA A 67 -6.51 -13.96 -4.37
N ALA A 68 -7.83 -13.95 -4.11
CA ALA A 68 -8.76 -13.01 -4.74
C ALA A 68 -8.38 -11.55 -4.44
N LEU A 69 -8.11 -11.20 -3.18
CA LEU A 69 -7.72 -9.84 -2.78
C LEU A 69 -6.32 -9.47 -3.25
N ARG A 70 -5.41 -10.44 -3.42
CA ARG A 70 -4.09 -10.22 -4.04
C ARG A 70 -4.18 -9.92 -5.54
N ALA A 71 -5.31 -10.23 -6.16
CA ALA A 71 -5.63 -9.87 -7.54
C ALA A 71 -6.47 -8.59 -7.64
N GLU A 72 -6.89 -7.99 -6.52
CA GLU A 72 -7.62 -6.73 -6.53
C GLU A 72 -6.66 -5.54 -6.69
N PRO A 73 -6.81 -4.73 -7.76
CA PRO A 73 -5.92 -3.59 -8.02
C PRO A 73 -5.89 -2.59 -6.87
N GLU A 74 -7.04 -2.30 -6.24
CA GLU A 74 -7.14 -1.31 -5.16
C GLU A 74 -6.38 -1.73 -3.91
N VAL A 75 -6.53 -2.99 -3.49
CA VAL A 75 -5.85 -3.55 -2.32
C VAL A 75 -4.34 -3.59 -2.56
N VAL A 76 -3.92 -4.06 -3.73
CA VAL A 76 -2.50 -4.12 -4.11
C VAL A 76 -1.91 -2.72 -4.25
N MET A 77 -2.62 -1.77 -4.84
CA MET A 77 -2.18 -0.38 -4.97
C MET A 77 -1.93 0.25 -3.59
N LEU A 78 -2.82 0.01 -2.63
CA LEU A 78 -2.62 0.47 -1.26
C LEU A 78 -1.37 -0.18 -0.63
N ALA A 79 -1.19 -1.49 -0.84
CA ALA A 79 -0.04 -2.23 -0.32
C ALA A 79 1.29 -1.71 -0.86
N VAL A 80 1.40 -1.50 -2.18
CA VAL A 80 2.65 -1.05 -2.81
C VAL A 80 2.97 0.40 -2.48
N ARG A 81 1.95 1.24 -2.26
CA ARG A 81 2.14 2.61 -1.77
C ARG A 81 2.66 2.64 -0.34
N GLN A 82 2.19 1.72 0.50
CA GLN A 82 2.69 1.59 1.86
C GLN A 82 4.09 0.98 1.90
N ASN A 83 4.33 -0.10 1.14
CA ASN A 83 5.62 -0.75 1.01
C ASN A 83 5.79 -1.31 -0.40
N GLY A 84 6.72 -0.76 -1.18
CA GLY A 84 6.96 -1.19 -2.57
C GLY A 84 7.27 -2.68 -2.71
N LEU A 85 7.88 -3.31 -1.70
CA LEU A 85 8.17 -4.75 -1.71
C LEU A 85 6.92 -5.63 -1.63
N ALA A 86 5.75 -5.08 -1.33
CA ALA A 86 4.48 -5.79 -1.36
C ALA A 86 4.11 -6.30 -2.77
N LEU A 87 4.70 -5.71 -3.82
CA LEU A 87 4.50 -6.13 -5.21
C LEU A 87 4.78 -7.64 -5.43
N GLN A 88 5.68 -8.24 -4.66
CA GLN A 88 6.00 -9.67 -4.77
C GLN A 88 4.81 -10.59 -4.47
N TYR A 89 3.86 -10.12 -3.67
CA TYR A 89 2.68 -10.88 -3.26
C TYR A 89 1.45 -10.60 -4.12
N ALA A 90 1.51 -9.59 -5.00
CA ALA A 90 0.45 -9.31 -5.94
C ALA A 90 0.30 -10.43 -6.97
N ALA A 91 -0.91 -10.58 -7.51
CA ALA A 91 -1.16 -11.48 -8.63
C ALA A 91 -0.28 -11.11 -9.84
N GLU A 92 0.07 -12.11 -10.64
CA GLU A 92 0.97 -11.94 -11.79
C GLU A 92 0.47 -10.87 -12.77
N ALA A 93 -0.84 -10.79 -12.99
CA ALA A 93 -1.46 -9.78 -13.83
C ALA A 93 -1.14 -8.34 -13.34
N LEU A 94 -1.17 -8.11 -12.04
CA LEU A 94 -0.86 -6.79 -11.45
C LEU A 94 0.64 -6.50 -11.38
N ARG A 95 1.47 -7.55 -11.37
CA ARG A 95 2.94 -7.40 -11.50
C ARG A 95 3.38 -7.00 -12.92
N LYS A 96 2.48 -7.15 -13.91
CA LYS A 96 2.61 -6.66 -15.29
C LYS A 96 1.97 -5.29 -15.49
N ASP A 97 1.18 -4.81 -14.51
CA ASP A 97 0.53 -3.52 -14.60
C ASP A 97 1.54 -2.39 -14.37
N TYR A 98 1.71 -1.55 -15.39
CA TYR A 98 2.66 -0.44 -15.35
C TYR A 98 2.36 0.55 -14.22
N ALA A 99 1.10 0.85 -13.91
CA ALA A 99 0.74 1.81 -12.87
C ALA A 99 1.08 1.26 -11.47
N VAL A 100 0.81 -0.03 -11.24
CA VAL A 100 1.15 -0.71 -9.97
C VAL A 100 2.67 -0.80 -9.80
N VAL A 101 3.39 -1.25 -10.84
CA VAL A 101 4.85 -1.36 -10.81
C VAL A 101 5.52 0.00 -10.63
N GLN A 102 5.03 1.04 -11.32
CA GLN A 102 5.53 2.40 -11.16
C GLN A 102 5.32 2.91 -9.72
N ALA A 103 4.14 2.67 -9.12
CA ALA A 103 3.87 3.05 -7.74
C ALA A 103 4.81 2.32 -6.77
N ALA A 104 5.00 1.00 -6.94
CA ALA A 104 5.93 0.22 -6.15
C ALA A 104 7.37 0.73 -6.28
N ALA A 105 7.81 1.04 -7.51
CA ALA A 105 9.14 1.55 -7.80
C ALA A 105 9.40 2.90 -7.14
N ARG A 106 8.40 3.78 -7.08
CA ARG A 106 8.50 5.08 -6.40
C ARG A 106 8.68 4.91 -4.91
N GLN A 107 8.05 3.89 -4.33
CA GLN A 107 8.16 3.62 -2.90
C GLN A 107 9.45 2.90 -2.54
N ASN A 108 9.87 1.92 -3.34
CA ASN A 108 11.14 1.23 -3.18
C ASN A 108 11.65 0.75 -4.55
N ALA A 109 12.82 1.20 -4.98
CA ALA A 109 13.43 0.79 -6.24
C ALA A 109 13.73 -0.71 -6.31
N ASP A 110 13.89 -1.39 -5.18
CA ASP A 110 14.13 -2.83 -5.11
C ASP A 110 12.86 -3.65 -5.38
N SER A 111 11.67 -3.04 -5.31
CA SER A 111 10.41 -3.69 -5.71
C SER A 111 10.42 -4.17 -7.16
N LEU A 112 11.21 -3.51 -8.00
CA LEU A 112 11.33 -3.78 -9.43
C LEU A 112 11.87 -5.17 -9.76
N HIS A 113 12.58 -5.82 -8.82
CA HIS A 113 12.99 -7.22 -8.98
C HIS A 113 11.79 -8.16 -9.14
N TYR A 114 10.65 -7.79 -8.55
CA TYR A 114 9.41 -8.55 -8.57
C TYR A 114 8.48 -8.14 -9.72
N ALA A 115 8.76 -7.06 -10.45
CA ALA A 115 8.01 -6.74 -11.67
C ALA A 115 8.17 -7.89 -12.70
N ALA A 116 7.21 -8.00 -13.61
CA ALA A 116 7.29 -8.97 -14.68
C ALA A 116 8.47 -8.66 -15.63
N PRO A 117 9.15 -9.68 -16.19
CA PRO A 117 10.36 -9.50 -16.99
C PRO A 117 10.15 -8.60 -18.21
N GLU A 118 8.92 -8.54 -18.75
CA GLU A 118 8.57 -7.71 -19.90
C GLU A 118 8.77 -6.22 -19.62
N LEU A 119 8.58 -5.78 -18.38
CA LEU A 119 8.80 -4.39 -17.97
C LEU A 119 10.27 -4.08 -17.64
N LYS A 120 11.13 -5.11 -17.48
CA LYS A 120 12.45 -4.96 -16.86
C LYS A 120 13.49 -4.20 -17.70
N HIS A 121 13.37 -4.23 -19.01
CA HIS A 121 14.53 -3.96 -19.88
C HIS A 121 14.74 -2.48 -20.19
N THR A 122 13.67 -1.74 -20.45
CA THR A 122 13.73 -0.33 -20.91
C THR A 122 13.03 0.60 -19.93
N ASP A 123 11.81 0.23 -19.53
CA ASP A 123 10.96 1.09 -18.70
C ASP A 123 11.52 1.26 -17.28
N LEU A 124 12.17 0.22 -16.71
CA LEU A 124 12.75 0.31 -15.38
C LEU A 124 13.97 1.22 -15.28
N LYS A 125 14.83 1.22 -16.31
CA LYS A 125 16.00 2.09 -16.34
C LYS A 125 15.56 3.55 -16.41
N GLU A 126 14.57 3.85 -17.25
CA GLU A 126 13.97 5.18 -17.29
C GLU A 126 13.29 5.55 -15.97
N LEU A 127 12.55 4.64 -15.34
CA LEU A 127 11.92 4.91 -14.05
C LEU A 127 12.94 5.23 -12.96
N ARG A 128 14.02 4.44 -12.84
CA ARG A 128 15.14 4.72 -11.91
C ARG A 128 15.80 6.07 -12.20
N LEU A 129 16.05 6.38 -13.48
CA LEU A 129 16.71 7.63 -13.88
C LEU A 129 15.82 8.87 -13.62
N ARG A 130 14.51 8.78 -13.92
CA ARG A 130 13.54 9.85 -13.67
C ARG A 130 13.39 10.11 -12.16
N GLN A 131 13.37 9.06 -11.35
CA GLN A 131 13.33 9.19 -9.89
C GLN A 131 14.59 9.87 -9.35
N ALA A 132 15.78 9.47 -9.81
CA ALA A 132 17.04 10.11 -9.44
C ALA A 132 17.05 11.60 -9.82
N SER A 133 16.56 11.95 -11.02
CA SER A 133 16.46 13.34 -11.48
C SER A 133 15.47 14.17 -10.65
N GLN A 134 14.31 13.62 -10.29
CA GLN A 134 13.32 14.30 -9.46
C GLN A 134 13.84 14.59 -8.05
N ALA A 135 14.58 13.65 -7.45
CA ALA A 135 15.23 13.86 -6.15
C ALA A 135 16.24 15.03 -6.20
N SER A 136 17.01 15.16 -7.29
CA SER A 136 17.93 16.28 -7.49
C SER A 136 17.22 17.62 -7.75
N GLN A 137 16.04 17.62 -8.37
CA GLN A 137 15.26 18.84 -8.60
C GLN A 137 14.64 19.38 -7.31
N SER A 138 14.24 18.50 -6.39
CA SER A 138 13.72 18.90 -5.06
C SER A 138 14.80 19.45 -4.12
N LEU A 139 16.08 19.13 -4.35
CA LEU A 139 17.24 19.62 -3.58
C LEU A 139 17.82 20.93 -4.10
N ARG A 140 17.22 21.54 -5.14
CA ARG A 140 17.52 22.93 -5.52
C ARG A 140 16.94 23.85 -4.44
N LEU A 141 17.69 24.03 -3.36
CA LEU A 141 17.42 25.02 -2.33
C LEU A 141 17.14 26.36 -3.01
N PRO A 142 16.10 27.12 -2.61
CA PRO A 142 15.98 28.50 -3.03
C PRO A 142 17.29 29.20 -2.61
N GLY A 143 17.96 29.82 -3.57
CA GLY A 143 19.27 30.45 -3.36
C GLY A 143 19.25 31.39 -2.15
N PRO A 144 20.41 31.65 -1.53
CA PRO A 144 20.47 32.45 -0.31
C PRO A 144 19.78 33.79 -0.55
N LEU A 145 18.88 34.16 0.38
CA LEU A 145 18.29 35.50 0.48
C LEU A 145 19.41 36.49 0.88
N PHE A 146 20.40 36.68 0.01
CA PHE A 146 21.37 37.75 0.17
C PHE A 146 20.72 39.04 -0.31
N SER A 147 19.94 39.66 0.57
CA SER A 147 19.58 41.06 0.44
C SER A 147 20.81 41.88 0.82
N PRO A 148 21.50 42.56 -0.13
CA PRO A 148 22.60 43.44 0.24
C PRO A 148 22.05 44.57 1.13
N PRO A 149 22.78 45.00 2.18
CA PRO A 149 22.34 46.12 3.00
C PRO A 149 22.27 47.38 2.12
N GLY A 150 21.09 48.01 2.12
CA GLY A 150 20.82 49.23 1.36
C GLY A 150 21.80 50.35 1.72
N ARG A 151 22.35 51.01 0.71
CA ARG A 151 23.04 52.31 0.88
C ARG A 151 22.03 53.31 1.43
N GLY A 152 22.16 53.67 2.70
CA GLY A 152 21.48 54.82 3.28
C GLY A 152 21.92 56.13 2.59
N PRO A 153 21.06 57.15 2.52
CA PRO A 153 21.38 58.39 1.84
C PRO A 153 22.44 59.17 2.62
N ARG A 154 23.39 59.75 1.86
CA ARG A 154 24.33 60.76 2.35
C ARG A 154 23.52 61.97 2.85
N GLN A 155 23.54 62.23 4.15
CA GLN A 155 23.19 63.56 4.64
C GLN A 155 24.41 64.47 4.44
N GLY A 156 24.22 65.51 3.64
CA GLY A 156 25.10 66.67 3.56
C GLY A 156 24.48 67.84 4.30
N GLY A 157 25.35 68.76 4.75
CA GLY A 157 25.01 70.04 5.37
C GLY A 157 24.83 69.96 6.89
N ALA A 158 25.39 70.83 7.72
CA ALA A 158 26.21 72.03 7.53
C ALA A 158 27.16 72.17 8.73
#